data_AF-A0A848U3U9-F1
#
_entry.id   AF-A0A848U3U9-F1
#
_cell.length_a   1.000
_cell.length_b   1.000
_cell.length_c   1.000
_cell.angle_alpha   90.00
_cell.angle_beta   90.00
_cell.angle_gamma   90.00
#
_symmetry.space_group_name_H-M   'P 1'
#
loop_
_entity.id
_entity.type
_entity.pdbx_description
1 polymer ?
#
loop_
_entity_poly.entity_id
_entity_poly.type
_entity_poly.pdbx_seq_one_letter_code
_entity_poly.pdbx_strand_id
1 'polypeptide(L)'
;MSKNTLLKIQVLFILGTLVIGPILNAQAIYEDERYVPETDTLVIKKLKEWQDLKFGLLMHWGPYSQWGIVESWSLCPEDYGWCERKKGSAPQDYFSYKKEYEGLKKTFNPVKFNPQKWAKAAKNAGMKYVVFTTKHHDGFSMFDSKYTDYKITDAETPFAGHPKANITKEIFNAFRKEGLWAGAYFSKPDWHNENYWSPYFPPFDRNVNYDPLLYPEKWEKFTQFTHNQILELLTDYGKIDILWLDGGWVKKRSEENLEANYNEKFAENKSGNGFLKHRVISQD
;
A
#
# COMPACT_ATOMS: atom_id res chain seq x y z
N MET A 1 -45.88 -44.62 -30.57
CA MET A 1 -45.05 -44.26 -29.39
C MET A 1 -45.98 -43.82 -28.27
N SER A 2 -45.75 -44.28 -27.03
CA SER A 2 -46.60 -43.92 -25.90
C SER A 2 -46.33 -42.48 -25.45
N LYS A 3 -47.29 -41.84 -24.78
CA LYS A 3 -47.14 -40.47 -24.23
C LYS A 3 -45.88 -40.31 -23.35
N ASN A 4 -45.40 -41.40 -22.73
CA ASN A 4 -44.18 -41.42 -21.93
C ASN A 4 -42.89 -41.38 -22.77
N THR A 5 -42.92 -41.80 -24.04
CA THR A 5 -41.77 -41.70 -24.96
C THR A 5 -41.60 -40.27 -25.46
N LEU A 6 -42.70 -39.55 -25.70
CA LEU A 6 -42.67 -38.16 -26.17
C LEU A 6 -42.16 -37.19 -25.08
N LEU A 7 -42.54 -37.43 -23.82
CA LEU A 7 -42.11 -36.61 -22.68
C LEU A 7 -40.60 -36.77 -22.39
N LYS A 8 -40.04 -37.98 -22.56
CA LYS A 8 -38.60 -38.22 -22.39
C LYS A 8 -37.75 -37.54 -23.49
N ILE A 9 -38.27 -37.44 -24.72
CA ILE A 9 -37.59 -36.77 -25.82
C ILE A 9 -37.63 -35.24 -25.66
N GLN A 10 -38.73 -34.68 -25.14
CA GLN A 10 -38.83 -33.25 -24.84
C GLN A 10 -37.94 -32.82 -23.66
N VAL A 11 -37.78 -33.64 -22.63
CA VAL A 11 -36.87 -33.35 -21.50
C VAL A 11 -35.39 -33.44 -21.91
N LEU A 12 -35.01 -34.36 -22.82
CA LEU A 12 -33.64 -34.41 -23.35
C LEU A 12 -33.31 -33.23 -24.29
N PHE A 13 -34.28 -32.72 -25.06
CA PHE A 13 -34.06 -31.56 -25.92
C PHE A 13 -33.95 -30.24 -25.13
N ILE A 14 -34.65 -30.12 -23.99
CA ILE A 14 -34.57 -28.95 -23.11
C ILE A 14 -33.27 -28.97 -22.27
N LEU A 15 -32.75 -30.15 -21.87
CA LEU A 15 -31.43 -30.24 -21.25
C LEU A 15 -30.26 -30.06 -22.25
N GLY A 16 -30.44 -30.42 -23.52
CA GLY A 16 -29.41 -30.24 -24.57
C GLY A 16 -29.24 -28.80 -25.06
N THR A 17 -30.26 -27.95 -24.89
CA THR A 17 -30.22 -26.54 -25.30
C THR A 17 -29.81 -25.58 -24.17
N LEU A 18 -29.81 -26.04 -22.92
CA LEU A 18 -29.29 -25.29 -21.77
C LEU A 18 -27.79 -25.47 -21.53
N VAL A 19 -27.12 -26.34 -22.28
CA VAL A 19 -25.68 -26.65 -22.11
C VAL A 19 -24.81 -26.16 -23.30
N ILE A 20 -25.41 -25.59 -24.35
CA ILE A 20 -24.68 -25.12 -25.54
C ILE A 20 -25.19 -23.74 -25.96
N GLY A 21 -24.60 -22.69 -25.38
CA GLY A 21 -24.66 -21.30 -25.85
C GLY A 21 -25.50 -20.36 -24.96
N PRO A 22 -24.93 -19.28 -24.36
CA PRO A 22 -23.69 -18.60 -24.72
C PRO A 22 -22.59 -18.74 -23.66
N ILE A 23 -21.51 -19.47 -24.01
CA ILE A 23 -20.16 -19.23 -23.46
C ILE A 23 -19.55 -17.94 -24.06
N LEU A 24 -20.27 -17.26 -24.95
CA LEU A 24 -19.84 -16.02 -25.59
C LEU A 24 -20.50 -14.83 -24.90
N ASN A 25 -19.95 -14.42 -23.75
CA ASN A 25 -19.94 -13.06 -23.20
C ASN A 25 -19.18 -13.01 -21.86
N ALA A 26 -18.11 -13.80 -21.71
CA ALA A 26 -16.98 -13.23 -20.99
C ALA A 26 -16.49 -12.09 -21.89
N GLN A 27 -16.93 -10.86 -21.61
CA GLN A 27 -16.24 -9.69 -22.12
C GLN A 27 -14.81 -9.86 -21.63
N ALA A 28 -13.94 -10.36 -22.52
CA ALA A 28 -12.53 -10.10 -22.41
C ALA A 28 -12.46 -8.58 -22.30
N ILE A 29 -12.16 -8.09 -21.11
CA ILE A 29 -11.65 -6.75 -20.95
C ILE A 29 -10.43 -6.77 -21.86
N TYR A 30 -10.56 -6.14 -23.03
CA TYR A 30 -9.40 -5.76 -23.82
C TYR A 30 -8.72 -4.70 -22.94
N GLU A 31 -7.86 -5.16 -22.02
CA GLU A 31 -6.85 -4.31 -21.45
C GLU A 31 -6.02 -3.82 -22.62
N ASP A 32 -6.20 -2.54 -22.93
CA ASP A 32 -5.33 -1.78 -23.80
C ASP A 32 -4.00 -1.53 -23.08
N GLU A 33 -3.29 -2.61 -22.71
CA GLU A 33 -1.90 -2.62 -22.28
C GLU A 33 -1.29 -3.94 -22.77
N ARG A 34 -0.24 -3.86 -23.58
CA ARG A 34 0.50 -5.03 -24.08
C ARG A 34 1.07 -5.80 -22.88
N TYR A 35 0.34 -6.79 -22.36
CA TYR A 35 0.87 -7.69 -21.33
C TYR A 35 2.15 -8.33 -21.87
N VAL A 36 3.29 -7.94 -21.31
CA VAL A 36 4.58 -8.58 -21.59
C VAL A 36 4.72 -9.70 -20.56
N PRO A 37 4.64 -10.97 -20.97
CA PRO A 37 4.82 -12.07 -20.04
C PRO A 37 6.22 -12.01 -19.43
N GLU A 38 6.30 -12.17 -18.11
CA GLU A 38 7.57 -12.34 -17.42
C GLU A 38 8.32 -13.55 -17.99
N THR A 39 9.63 -13.40 -18.20
CA THR A 39 10.50 -14.44 -18.79
C THR A 39 11.52 -14.98 -17.80
N ASP A 40 11.78 -14.27 -16.70
CA ASP A 40 12.66 -14.76 -15.65
C ASP A 40 12.04 -15.99 -14.96
N THR A 41 12.72 -17.13 -15.12
CA THR A 41 12.28 -18.42 -14.56
C THR A 41 12.10 -18.42 -13.03
N LEU A 42 12.89 -17.63 -12.30
CA LEU A 42 12.76 -17.50 -10.84
C LEU A 42 11.49 -16.72 -10.50
N VAL A 43 11.20 -15.65 -11.24
CA VAL A 43 9.99 -14.85 -11.05
C VAL A 43 8.75 -15.67 -11.40
N ILE A 44 8.75 -16.37 -12.55
CA ILE A 44 7.64 -17.25 -12.96
C ILE A 44 7.37 -18.32 -11.88
N LYS A 45 8.41 -18.97 -11.36
CA LYS A 45 8.28 -19.97 -10.29
C LYS A 45 7.70 -19.33 -9.03
N LYS A 46 8.20 -18.18 -8.60
CA LYS A 46 7.75 -17.48 -7.40
C LYS A 46 6.29 -17.00 -7.53
N LEU A 47 5.89 -16.52 -8.71
CA LEU A 47 4.51 -16.16 -9.03
C LEU A 47 3.58 -17.37 -8.95
N LYS A 48 3.99 -18.52 -9.50
CA LYS A 48 3.20 -19.76 -9.40
C LYS A 48 3.02 -20.22 -7.96
N GLU A 49 4.09 -20.18 -7.15
CA GLU A 49 4.02 -20.48 -5.72
C GLU A 49 3.08 -19.51 -4.99
N TRP A 50 3.21 -18.20 -5.23
CA TRP A 50 2.40 -17.16 -4.59
C TRP A 50 0.92 -17.28 -4.96
N GLN A 51 0.63 -17.51 -6.24
CA GLN A 51 -0.73 -17.70 -6.74
C GLN A 51 -1.43 -18.87 -6.05
N ASP A 52 -0.70 -19.90 -5.60
CA ASP A 52 -1.28 -21.05 -4.89
C ASP A 52 -1.55 -20.78 -3.40
N LEU A 53 -0.96 -19.72 -2.81
CA LEU A 53 -1.17 -19.41 -1.39
C LEU A 53 -2.58 -18.91 -1.07
N LYS A 54 -3.22 -18.19 -2.00
CA LYS A 54 -4.61 -17.67 -2.00
C LYS A 54 -5.02 -16.71 -0.87
N PHE A 55 -4.55 -16.92 0.35
CA PHE A 55 -5.05 -16.26 1.55
C PHE A 55 -3.91 -15.82 2.47
N GLY A 56 -3.87 -14.53 2.80
CA GLY A 56 -2.86 -13.94 3.68
C GLY A 56 -3.41 -12.78 4.51
N LEU A 57 -2.60 -12.33 5.45
CA LEU A 57 -2.88 -11.22 6.35
C LEU A 57 -2.21 -9.94 5.84
N LEU A 58 -2.97 -8.90 5.55
CA LEU A 58 -2.44 -7.55 5.37
C LEU A 58 -2.67 -6.76 6.66
N MET A 59 -1.61 -6.17 7.23
CA MET A 59 -1.67 -5.50 8.51
C MET A 59 -1.13 -4.08 8.40
N HIS A 60 -2.04 -3.12 8.52
CA HIS A 60 -1.73 -1.70 8.68
C HIS A 60 -1.64 -1.36 10.16
N TRP A 61 -0.45 -0.97 10.60
CA TRP A 61 -0.20 -0.57 11.97
C TRP A 61 0.96 0.41 12.08
N GLY A 62 0.73 1.48 12.83
CA GLY A 62 1.70 2.53 13.14
C GLY A 62 1.18 3.46 14.23
N PRO A 63 1.89 4.56 14.55
CA PRO A 63 1.51 5.47 15.62
C PRO A 63 0.09 6.05 15.50
N TYR A 64 -0.41 6.23 14.28
CA TYR A 64 -1.80 6.66 13.98
C TYR A 64 -2.89 5.76 14.57
N SER A 65 -2.57 4.49 14.85
CA SER A 65 -3.52 3.56 15.49
C SER A 65 -3.96 4.02 16.88
N GLN A 66 -3.16 4.85 17.57
CA GLN A 66 -3.53 5.47 18.84
C GLN A 66 -4.73 6.41 18.72
N TRP A 67 -4.88 7.02 17.55
CA TRP A 67 -5.96 7.95 17.24
C TRP A 67 -7.19 7.27 16.61
N GLY A 68 -7.07 6.01 16.19
CA GLY A 68 -8.17 5.28 15.54
C GLY A 68 -8.62 5.92 14.23
N ILE A 69 -7.67 6.46 13.46
CA ILE A 69 -7.90 7.12 12.17
C ILE A 69 -7.35 6.27 11.03
N VAL A 70 -7.74 6.61 9.79
CA VAL A 70 -7.18 6.02 8.58
C VAL A 70 -5.68 6.31 8.51
N GLU A 71 -4.90 5.28 8.20
CA GLU A 71 -3.44 5.28 8.15
C GLU A 71 -2.88 6.45 7.31
N SER A 72 -2.18 7.39 7.93
CA SER A 72 -1.59 8.60 7.31
C SER A 72 -2.51 9.58 6.57
N TRP A 73 -3.63 9.15 6.00
CA TRP A 73 -4.39 9.89 5.00
C TRP A 73 -4.93 11.23 5.49
N SER A 74 -5.14 11.38 6.81
CA SER A 74 -5.49 12.67 7.41
C SER A 74 -4.41 13.78 7.26
N LEU A 75 -3.17 13.40 6.92
CA LEU A 75 -2.10 14.32 6.53
C LEU A 75 -2.23 14.78 5.07
N CYS A 76 -2.91 14.02 4.21
CA CYS A 76 -3.10 14.39 2.82
C CYS A 76 -4.16 15.50 2.73
N PRO A 77 -3.84 16.69 2.19
CA PRO A 77 -4.78 17.82 2.16
C PRO A 77 -5.83 17.72 1.03
N GLU A 78 -6.18 16.50 0.60
CA GLU A 78 -7.20 16.25 -0.41
C GLU A 78 -8.60 16.17 0.20
N ASP A 79 -9.62 16.58 -0.57
CA ASP A 79 -11.03 16.52 -0.17
C ASP A 79 -11.66 15.13 -0.44
N TYR A 80 -11.16 14.15 0.31
CA TYR A 80 -11.73 12.81 0.42
C TYR A 80 -12.13 12.51 1.87
N GLY A 81 -13.22 11.78 2.08
CA GLY A 81 -13.71 11.47 3.43
C GLY A 81 -12.72 10.70 4.31
N TRP A 82 -11.78 9.96 3.71
CA TRP A 82 -10.69 9.27 4.43
C TRP A 82 -9.49 10.16 4.74
N CYS A 83 -9.40 11.36 4.14
CA CYS A 83 -8.40 12.38 4.44
C CYS A 83 -8.87 13.37 5.53
N GLU A 84 -10.08 13.20 6.04
CA GLU A 84 -10.67 14.11 7.02
C GLU A 84 -9.91 14.08 8.36
N ARG A 85 -9.57 15.26 8.89
CA ARG A 85 -8.93 15.42 10.20
C ARG A 85 -9.99 15.48 11.31
N LYS A 86 -9.97 14.47 12.19
CA LYS A 86 -10.94 14.30 13.30
C LYS A 86 -10.31 14.30 14.69
N LYS A 87 -8.99 14.49 14.77
CA LYS A 87 -8.17 14.32 15.98
C LYS A 87 -7.19 15.47 16.14
N GLY A 88 -6.43 15.43 17.22
CA GLY A 88 -5.56 16.54 17.62
C GLY A 88 -6.33 17.70 18.25
N SER A 89 -5.60 18.68 18.79
CA SER A 89 -6.18 19.83 19.48
C SER A 89 -6.79 20.86 18.53
N ALA A 90 -6.27 20.93 17.29
CA ALA A 90 -6.69 21.87 16.26
C ALA A 90 -6.81 21.19 14.88
N PRO A 91 -7.78 20.28 14.66
CA PRO A 91 -7.94 19.54 13.39
C PRO A 91 -8.14 20.43 12.14
N GLN A 92 -8.61 21.67 12.35
CA GLN A 92 -8.84 22.64 11.28
C GLN A 92 -7.57 23.40 10.87
N ASP A 93 -6.52 23.39 11.70
CA ASP A 93 -5.22 23.95 11.35
C ASP A 93 -4.27 22.84 10.91
N TYR A 94 -3.94 22.82 9.61
CA TYR A 94 -3.13 21.77 9.01
C TYR A 94 -1.77 21.59 9.69
N PHE A 95 -1.07 22.69 10.00
CA PHE A 95 0.29 22.62 10.51
C PHE A 95 0.33 22.18 11.97
N SER A 96 -0.60 22.65 12.81
CA SER A 96 -0.77 22.14 14.17
C SER A 96 -1.14 20.66 14.17
N TYR A 97 -2.08 20.25 13.30
CA TYR A 97 -2.47 18.84 13.16
C TYR A 97 -1.29 17.95 12.75
N LYS A 98 -0.55 18.34 11.70
CA LYS A 98 0.62 17.58 11.22
C LYS A 98 1.66 17.41 12.34
N LYS A 99 1.96 18.49 13.07
CA LYS A 99 2.90 18.46 14.19
C LYS A 99 2.46 17.50 15.30
N GLU A 100 1.18 17.50 15.66
CA GLU A 100 0.65 16.57 16.65
C GLU A 100 0.64 15.12 16.15
N TYR A 101 0.29 14.91 14.88
CA TYR A 101 0.31 13.59 14.24
C TYR A 101 1.73 13.01 14.25
N GLU A 102 2.73 13.78 13.81
CA GLU A 102 4.14 13.36 13.85
C GLU A 102 4.63 13.17 15.30
N GLY A 103 4.06 13.93 16.24
CA GLY A 103 4.27 13.76 17.68
C GLY A 103 3.76 12.44 18.26
N LEU A 104 2.92 11.67 17.54
CA LEU A 104 2.41 10.38 18.02
C LEU A 104 3.50 9.37 18.35
N LYS A 105 4.68 9.45 17.72
CA LYS A 105 5.84 8.60 18.07
C LYS A 105 6.20 8.68 19.56
N LYS A 106 6.03 9.86 20.17
CA LYS A 106 6.41 10.15 21.58
C LYS A 106 5.50 9.47 22.60
N THR A 107 4.35 8.94 22.16
CA THR A 107 3.39 8.23 23.01
C THR A 107 3.18 6.78 22.59
N PHE A 108 3.66 6.40 21.39
CA PHE A 108 3.49 5.07 20.85
C PHE A 108 4.31 4.03 21.63
N ASN A 109 3.62 3.28 22.50
CA ASN A 109 4.24 2.31 23.40
C ASN A 109 3.46 0.97 23.46
N PRO A 110 3.62 0.09 22.47
CA PRO A 110 2.88 -1.18 22.41
C PRO A 110 3.43 -2.23 23.40
N VAL A 111 3.33 -1.98 24.71
CA VAL A 111 3.85 -2.87 25.77
C VAL A 111 3.27 -4.30 25.78
N LYS A 112 2.15 -4.52 25.09
CA LYS A 112 1.52 -5.83 24.90
C LYS A 112 1.92 -6.52 23.58
N PHE A 113 2.89 -5.98 22.85
CA PHE A 113 3.35 -6.50 21.57
C PHE A 113 3.83 -7.95 21.68
N ASN A 114 3.11 -8.84 21.00
CA ASN A 114 3.38 -10.28 21.00
C ASN A 114 3.06 -10.87 19.61
N PRO A 115 4.00 -10.76 18.65
CA PRO A 115 3.76 -11.22 17.29
C PRO A 115 3.63 -12.75 17.19
N GLN A 116 4.09 -13.51 18.19
CA GLN A 116 3.89 -14.96 18.25
C GLN A 116 2.41 -15.33 18.37
N LYS A 117 1.62 -14.58 19.14
CA LYS A 117 0.16 -14.77 19.22
C LYS A 117 -0.51 -14.52 17.87
N TRP A 118 -0.09 -13.47 17.17
CA TRP A 118 -0.64 -13.10 15.86
C TRP A 118 -0.29 -14.14 14.78
N ALA A 119 0.97 -14.57 14.72
CA ALA A 119 1.40 -15.61 13.79
C ALA A 119 0.65 -16.93 14.00
N LYS A 120 0.46 -17.33 15.27
CA LYS A 120 -0.30 -18.53 15.61
C LYS A 120 -1.77 -18.41 15.20
N ALA A 121 -2.39 -17.26 15.45
CA ALA A 121 -3.77 -16.99 15.03
C ALA A 121 -3.92 -17.03 13.50
N ALA A 122 -3.00 -16.39 12.77
CA ALA A 122 -2.99 -16.40 11.30
C ALA A 122 -2.86 -17.81 10.74
N LYS A 123 -1.94 -18.62 11.29
CA LYS A 123 -1.79 -20.02 10.93
C LYS A 123 -3.06 -20.83 11.18
N ASN A 124 -3.65 -20.68 12.37
CA ASN A 124 -4.88 -21.39 12.74
C ASN A 124 -6.07 -20.99 11.85
N ALA A 125 -6.08 -19.74 11.36
CA ALA A 125 -7.05 -19.26 10.38
C ALA A 125 -6.79 -19.78 8.95
N GLY A 126 -5.67 -20.47 8.70
CA GLY A 126 -5.31 -21.01 7.39
C GLY A 126 -4.55 -20.03 6.48
N MET A 127 -4.17 -18.84 6.98
CA MET A 127 -3.38 -17.87 6.23
C MET A 127 -1.98 -18.41 5.94
N LYS A 128 -1.44 -18.01 4.78
CA LYS A 128 -0.14 -18.50 4.28
C LYS A 128 0.97 -17.47 4.33
N TYR A 129 0.63 -16.20 4.45
CA TYR A 129 1.59 -15.11 4.45
C TYR A 129 1.07 -13.93 5.27
N VAL A 130 2.01 -13.08 5.71
CA VAL A 130 1.70 -11.74 6.23
C VAL A 130 2.34 -10.71 5.31
N VAL A 131 1.65 -9.61 5.06
CA VAL A 131 2.19 -8.36 4.52
C VAL A 131 2.01 -7.31 5.62
N PHE A 132 3.12 -6.78 6.12
CA PHE A 132 3.11 -5.82 7.22
C PHE A 132 3.54 -4.45 6.72
N THR A 133 2.84 -3.39 7.15
CA THR A 133 3.24 -2.00 6.87
C THR A 133 4.54 -1.65 7.57
N THR A 134 5.66 -1.83 6.86
CA THR A 134 6.98 -1.45 7.36
C THR A 134 7.12 0.07 7.41
N LYS A 135 6.49 0.76 6.44
CA LYS A 135 6.34 2.21 6.36
C LYS A 135 5.10 2.56 5.54
N HIS A 136 4.24 3.45 6.05
CA HIS A 136 3.09 4.00 5.31
C HIS A 136 3.42 5.41 4.76
N HIS A 137 2.48 6.09 4.12
CA HIS A 137 2.74 7.41 3.50
C HIS A 137 3.19 8.48 4.50
N ASP A 138 2.90 8.34 5.80
CA ASP A 138 3.38 9.26 6.83
C ASP A 138 4.89 9.18 7.07
N GLY A 139 5.58 8.19 6.50
CA GLY A 139 7.03 8.02 6.64
C GLY A 139 7.47 7.30 7.92
N PHE A 140 6.57 6.96 8.85
CA PHE A 140 6.97 6.32 10.10
C PHE A 140 7.47 4.90 9.86
N SER A 141 8.75 4.66 10.16
CA SER A 141 9.36 3.35 9.97
C SER A 141 9.10 2.44 11.17
N MET A 142 8.33 1.37 10.96
CA MET A 142 8.07 0.30 11.94
C MET A 142 9.24 -0.68 12.08
N PHE A 143 10.40 -0.30 11.55
CA PHE A 143 11.66 -1.05 11.53
C PHE A 143 12.82 -0.11 11.89
N ASP A 144 13.98 -0.67 12.22
CA ASP A 144 15.15 0.11 12.59
C ASP A 144 15.92 0.60 11.35
N SER A 145 15.44 1.68 10.73
CA SER A 145 16.10 2.28 9.57
C SER A 145 17.26 3.20 9.99
N LYS A 146 18.39 3.16 9.28
CA LYS A 146 19.52 4.06 9.50
C LYS A 146 19.33 5.44 8.86
N TYR A 147 18.29 5.61 8.05
CA TYR A 147 18.11 6.79 7.18
C TYR A 147 17.08 7.80 7.70
N THR A 148 16.42 7.52 8.84
CA THR A 148 15.46 8.43 9.48
C THR A 148 15.43 8.22 11.00
N ASP A 149 15.12 9.27 11.75
CA ASP A 149 14.77 9.25 13.18
C ASP A 149 13.25 9.13 13.42
N TYR A 150 12.44 9.16 12.35
CA TYR A 150 11.01 8.94 12.41
C TYR A 150 10.68 7.45 12.34
N LYS A 151 11.09 6.74 13.39
CA LYS A 151 11.05 5.28 13.47
C LYS A 151 10.74 4.76 14.88
N ILE A 152 10.32 3.50 14.97
CA ILE A 152 9.96 2.83 16.24
C ILE A 152 11.12 2.67 17.22
N THR A 153 12.35 2.56 16.72
CA THR A 153 13.57 2.40 17.53
C THR A 153 14.23 3.72 17.90
N ASP A 154 13.64 4.85 17.51
CA ASP A 154 14.16 6.16 17.87
C ASP A 154 14.04 6.44 19.37
N ALA A 155 15.02 7.14 19.94
CA ALA A 155 15.09 7.39 21.39
C ALA A 155 13.91 8.18 21.95
N GLU A 156 13.20 8.97 21.14
CA GLU A 156 11.98 9.67 21.56
C GLU A 156 10.76 8.76 21.62
N THR A 157 10.83 7.56 21.04
CA THR A 157 9.73 6.59 21.07
C THR A 157 9.81 5.78 22.36
N PRO A 158 8.76 5.76 23.22
CA PRO A 158 8.83 5.07 24.51
C PRO A 158 9.10 3.55 24.41
N PHE A 159 8.80 2.95 23.25
CA PHE A 159 9.05 1.54 22.99
C PHE A 159 10.50 1.22 22.59
N ALA A 160 11.34 2.21 22.31
CA ALA A 160 12.69 2.01 21.75
C ALA A 160 13.61 1.18 22.65
N GLY A 161 13.49 1.33 23.97
CA GLY A 161 14.25 0.53 24.94
C GLY A 161 13.76 -0.91 25.11
N HIS A 162 12.64 -1.29 24.51
CA HIS A 162 12.10 -2.63 24.62
C HIS A 162 12.94 -3.63 23.80
N PRO A 163 13.23 -4.85 24.29
CA PRO A 163 14.03 -5.84 23.55
C PRO A 163 13.46 -6.25 22.18
N LYS A 164 12.17 -5.97 21.96
CA LYS A 164 11.43 -6.21 20.71
C LYS A 164 11.11 -4.92 19.94
N ALA A 165 11.84 -3.83 20.17
CA ALA A 165 11.56 -2.52 19.57
C ALA A 165 11.59 -2.53 18.04
N ASN A 166 12.44 -3.37 17.43
CA ASN A 166 12.42 -3.59 15.98
C ASN A 166 11.21 -4.47 15.58
N ILE A 167 10.04 -3.83 15.51
CA ILE A 167 8.74 -4.50 15.32
C ILE A 167 8.69 -5.33 14.04
N THR A 168 9.10 -4.78 12.89
CA THR A 168 9.09 -5.50 11.60
C THR A 168 9.90 -6.79 11.68
N LYS A 169 11.10 -6.75 12.27
CA LYS A 169 11.96 -7.93 12.44
C LYS A 169 11.27 -9.00 13.29
N GLU A 170 10.66 -8.58 14.40
CA GLU A 170 9.96 -9.49 15.32
C GLU A 170 8.71 -10.12 14.71
N ILE A 171 7.94 -9.36 13.91
CA ILE A 171 6.80 -9.88 13.15
C ILE A 171 7.27 -10.91 12.13
N PHE A 172 8.23 -10.57 11.27
CA PHE A 172 8.69 -11.49 10.23
C PHE A 172 9.28 -12.77 10.81
N ASN A 173 10.03 -12.66 11.91
CA ASN A 173 10.56 -13.84 12.61
C ASN A 173 9.45 -14.71 13.20
N ALA A 174 8.40 -14.14 13.79
CA ALA A 174 7.28 -14.90 14.33
C ALA A 174 6.49 -15.63 13.25
N PHE A 175 6.18 -14.96 12.13
CA PHE A 175 5.42 -15.55 11.04
C PHE A 175 6.22 -16.64 10.30
N ARG A 176 7.51 -16.42 10.02
CA ARG A 176 8.38 -17.44 9.42
C ARG A 176 8.51 -18.69 10.29
N LYS A 177 8.60 -18.54 11.63
CA LYS A 177 8.63 -19.68 12.57
C LYS A 177 7.38 -20.56 12.49
N GLU A 178 6.24 -19.99 12.12
CA GLU A 178 5.00 -20.72 11.93
C GLU A 178 4.84 -21.32 10.52
N GLY A 179 5.80 -21.06 9.62
CA GLY A 179 5.82 -21.52 8.23
C GLY A 179 5.13 -20.58 7.23
N LEU A 180 4.87 -19.33 7.63
CA LEU A 180 4.20 -18.33 6.78
C LEU A 180 5.23 -17.46 6.06
N TRP A 181 4.93 -17.06 4.84
CA TRP A 181 5.74 -16.09 4.10
C TRP A 181 5.72 -14.72 4.78
N ALA A 182 6.84 -14.01 4.69
CA ALA A 182 6.99 -12.65 5.22
C ALA A 182 6.99 -11.63 4.07
N GLY A 183 6.07 -10.67 4.13
CA GLY A 183 5.91 -9.60 3.15
C GLY A 183 6.09 -8.22 3.77
N ALA A 184 6.89 -7.39 3.11
CA ALA A 184 7.08 -5.99 3.48
C ALA A 184 6.19 -5.10 2.60
N TYR A 185 5.18 -4.47 3.20
CA TYR A 185 4.56 -3.31 2.58
C TYR A 185 5.47 -2.11 2.75
N PHE A 186 5.68 -1.38 1.67
CA PHE A 186 6.48 -0.17 1.68
C PHE A 186 5.78 0.90 0.83
N SER A 187 5.39 1.99 1.47
CA SER A 187 4.95 3.18 0.77
C SER A 187 6.13 3.85 0.08
N LYS A 188 6.05 4.00 -1.26
CA LYS A 188 6.95 4.89 -2.00
C LYS A 188 6.86 6.33 -1.51
N PRO A 189 5.69 7.01 -1.52
CA PRO A 189 5.56 8.38 -1.04
C PRO A 189 5.87 8.45 0.45
N ASP A 190 6.52 9.54 0.86
CA ASP A 190 6.92 9.78 2.23
C ASP A 190 6.64 11.25 2.57
N TRP A 191 5.54 11.49 3.24
CA TRP A 191 5.04 12.82 3.60
C TRP A 191 5.78 13.48 4.76
N HIS A 192 6.73 12.75 5.36
CA HIS A 192 7.65 13.29 6.36
C HIS A 192 9.00 13.67 5.76
N ASN A 193 9.44 13.02 4.68
CA ASN A 193 10.71 13.31 4.03
C ASN A 193 10.69 14.68 3.30
N GLU A 194 11.62 15.58 3.65
CA GLU A 194 11.76 16.93 3.06
C GLU A 194 12.16 16.95 1.57
N ASN A 195 12.58 15.81 1.03
CA ASN A 195 12.87 15.64 -0.39
C ASN A 195 11.65 15.10 -1.16
N TYR A 196 10.53 14.80 -0.50
CA TYR A 196 9.24 14.51 -1.16
C TYR A 196 8.23 15.62 -0.90
N TRP A 197 7.97 15.91 0.38
CA TRP A 197 7.23 17.08 0.82
C TRP A 197 8.20 18.11 1.38
N SER A 198 8.71 18.94 0.47
CA SER A 198 9.61 20.05 0.79
C SER A 198 8.95 21.02 1.76
N PRO A 199 9.64 21.46 2.84
CA PRO A 199 9.09 22.44 3.78
C PRO A 199 8.89 23.83 3.15
N TYR A 200 9.53 24.11 2.02
CA TYR A 200 9.38 25.36 1.28
C TYR A 200 8.04 25.47 0.53
N PHE A 201 7.52 24.35 0.03
CA PHE A 201 6.27 24.31 -0.73
C PHE A 201 5.14 23.76 0.15
N PRO A 202 3.99 24.43 0.28
CA PRO A 202 2.88 23.85 1.02
C PRO A 202 2.41 22.57 0.31
N PRO A 203 2.09 21.49 1.05
CA PRO A 203 1.53 20.29 0.46
C PRO A 203 0.14 20.60 -0.10
N PHE A 204 -0.12 20.14 -1.32
CA PHE A 204 -1.39 20.36 -2.02
C PHE A 204 -2.19 19.07 -2.16
N ASP A 205 -1.52 17.95 -2.36
CA ASP A 205 -2.12 16.63 -2.58
C ASP A 205 -1.13 15.52 -2.18
N ARG A 206 -1.46 14.26 -2.49
CA ARG A 206 -0.62 13.09 -2.19
C ARG A 206 0.73 13.04 -2.90
N ASN A 207 0.97 13.86 -3.93
CA ASN A 207 2.20 13.84 -4.73
C ASN A 207 3.30 14.67 -4.09
N VAL A 208 4.50 14.60 -4.68
CA VAL A 208 5.56 15.58 -4.44
C VAL A 208 5.03 17.02 -4.56
N ASN A 209 5.48 17.91 -3.69
CA ASN A 209 4.95 19.28 -3.62
C ASN A 209 5.74 20.31 -4.44
N TYR A 210 6.66 19.85 -5.28
CA TYR A 210 7.48 20.66 -6.20
C TYR A 210 7.61 19.96 -7.55
N ASP A 211 8.21 20.59 -8.55
CA ASP A 211 8.48 19.96 -9.85
C ASP A 211 9.82 19.18 -9.81
N PRO A 212 9.84 17.84 -9.88
CA PRO A 212 11.07 17.06 -9.87
C PRO A 212 12.05 17.42 -10.98
N LEU A 213 11.57 17.87 -12.15
CA LEU A 213 12.42 18.24 -13.29
C LEU A 213 13.19 19.54 -13.03
N LEU A 214 12.62 20.46 -12.25
CA LEU A 214 13.28 21.70 -11.83
C LEU A 214 14.20 21.50 -10.62
N TYR A 215 14.01 20.41 -9.86
CA TYR A 215 14.79 20.09 -8.66
C TYR A 215 15.30 18.64 -8.66
N PRO A 216 16.09 18.24 -9.69
CA PRO A 216 16.49 16.84 -9.88
C PRO A 216 17.36 16.32 -8.72
N GLU A 217 18.25 17.14 -8.15
CA GLU A 217 19.08 16.72 -7.00
C GLU A 217 18.26 16.43 -5.74
N LYS A 218 17.16 17.17 -5.52
CA LYS A 218 16.25 16.92 -4.39
C LYS A 218 15.53 15.60 -4.60
N TRP A 219 15.02 15.38 -5.81
CA TRP A 219 14.35 14.14 -6.15
C TRP A 219 15.29 12.92 -6.05
N GLU A 220 16.53 13.04 -6.54
CA GLU A 220 17.52 11.96 -6.43
C GLU A 220 17.84 11.61 -4.97
N LYS A 221 17.93 12.59 -4.07
CA LYS A 221 18.08 12.32 -2.62
C LYS A 221 16.92 11.51 -2.07
N PHE A 222 15.69 11.79 -2.50
CA PHE A 222 14.51 11.01 -2.12
C PHE A 222 14.54 9.59 -2.68
N THR A 223 14.92 9.43 -3.95
CA THR A 223 15.09 8.13 -4.61
C THR A 223 16.14 7.28 -3.88
N GLN A 224 17.31 7.85 -3.60
CA GLN A 224 18.37 7.16 -2.86
C GLN A 224 17.93 6.79 -1.44
N PHE A 225 17.25 7.69 -0.72
CA PHE A 225 16.66 7.39 0.59
C PHE A 225 15.70 6.20 0.51
N THR A 226 14.81 6.18 -0.48
CA THR A 226 13.83 5.11 -0.68
C THR A 226 14.52 3.78 -1.00
N HIS A 227 15.48 3.76 -1.92
CA HIS A 227 16.25 2.57 -2.26
C HIS A 227 17.01 2.02 -1.05
N ASN A 228 17.65 2.90 -0.29
CA ASN A 228 18.38 2.53 0.91
C ASN A 228 17.49 1.83 1.95
N GLN A 229 16.30 2.36 2.23
CA GLN A 229 15.36 1.73 3.16
C GLN A 229 14.82 0.39 2.65
N ILE A 230 14.52 0.28 1.35
CA ILE A 230 14.11 -1.00 0.75
C ILE A 230 15.24 -2.02 0.85
N LEU A 231 16.49 -1.61 0.59
CA LEU A 231 17.65 -2.48 0.72
C LEU A 231 17.83 -2.96 2.16
N GLU A 232 17.68 -2.10 3.19
CA GLU A 232 17.71 -2.54 4.58
C GLU A 232 16.71 -3.68 4.84
N LEU A 233 15.47 -3.55 4.36
CA LEU A 233 14.43 -4.57 4.49
C LEU A 233 14.79 -5.87 3.76
N LEU A 234 15.41 -5.79 2.59
CA LEU A 234 15.76 -6.95 1.77
C LEU A 234 17.06 -7.64 2.22
N THR A 235 17.90 -6.98 3.03
CA THR A 235 19.17 -7.56 3.53
C THR A 235 19.10 -7.97 5.00
N ASP A 236 18.59 -7.10 5.88
CA ASP A 236 18.79 -7.22 7.34
C ASP A 236 17.65 -7.96 8.04
N TYR A 237 16.54 -8.21 7.33
CA TYR A 237 15.28 -8.74 7.87
C TYR A 237 15.01 -10.19 7.48
N GLY A 238 16.03 -10.90 6.97
CA GLY A 238 15.95 -12.28 6.51
C GLY A 238 15.20 -12.40 5.18
N LYS A 239 14.81 -13.63 4.81
CA LYS A 239 14.09 -13.88 3.55
C LYS A 239 12.77 -13.10 3.51
N ILE A 240 12.65 -12.19 2.55
CA ILE A 240 11.41 -11.50 2.19
C ILE A 240 10.80 -12.22 0.99
N ASP A 241 9.54 -12.62 1.13
CA ASP A 241 8.82 -13.38 0.11
C ASP A 241 7.94 -12.49 -0.78
N ILE A 242 7.53 -11.32 -0.27
CA ILE A 242 6.69 -10.33 -0.95
C ILE A 242 7.22 -8.93 -0.64
N LEU A 243 7.54 -8.15 -1.66
CA LEU A 243 7.70 -6.70 -1.54
C LEU A 243 6.42 -6.05 -2.11
N TRP A 244 5.59 -5.49 -1.24
CA TRP A 244 4.30 -4.90 -1.60
C TRP A 244 4.43 -3.38 -1.64
N LEU A 245 4.78 -2.84 -2.81
CA LEU A 245 4.97 -1.40 -2.99
C LEU A 245 3.62 -0.69 -3.19
N ASP A 246 3.41 0.38 -2.44
CA ASP A 246 2.25 1.25 -2.59
C ASP A 246 2.67 2.68 -2.97
N GLY A 247 1.69 3.53 -3.27
CA GLY A 247 1.90 4.82 -3.88
C GLY A 247 2.10 4.70 -5.38
N GLY A 248 1.21 3.96 -6.05
CA GLY A 248 1.24 3.76 -7.51
C GLY A 248 1.26 5.06 -8.34
N TRP A 249 0.90 6.20 -7.74
CA TRP A 249 1.02 7.53 -8.35
C TRP A 249 2.46 8.04 -8.47
N VAL A 250 3.39 7.54 -7.66
CA VAL A 250 4.82 7.83 -7.76
C VAL A 250 5.41 6.94 -8.85
N LYS A 251 5.35 7.43 -10.08
CA LYS A 251 5.87 6.76 -11.27
C LYS A 251 6.17 7.75 -12.39
N LYS A 252 7.04 7.34 -13.31
CA LYS A 252 7.19 8.00 -14.61
C LYS A 252 5.88 7.95 -15.38
N ARG A 253 5.56 9.03 -16.08
CA ARG A 253 4.41 9.10 -16.98
C ARG A 253 4.86 9.62 -18.34
N SER A 254 4.26 9.11 -19.41
CA SER A 254 4.37 9.71 -20.74
C SER A 254 3.52 10.98 -20.81
N GLU A 255 3.80 11.85 -21.78
CA GLU A 255 2.98 13.05 -22.04
C GLU A 255 1.52 12.68 -22.29
N GLU A 256 1.27 11.67 -23.13
CA GLU A 256 -0.07 11.13 -23.39
C GLU A 256 -0.77 10.65 -22.10
N ASN A 257 -0.04 9.96 -21.20
CA ASN A 257 -0.61 9.54 -19.92
C ASN A 257 -0.95 10.74 -19.05
N LEU A 258 -0.10 11.77 -19.00
CA LEU A 258 -0.36 12.99 -18.23
C LEU A 258 -1.61 13.70 -18.74
N GLU A 259 -1.71 13.93 -20.04
CA GLU A 259 -2.87 14.60 -20.66
C GLU A 259 -4.18 13.83 -20.38
N ALA A 260 -4.17 12.51 -20.60
CA ALA A 260 -5.32 11.66 -20.33
C ALA A 260 -5.76 11.73 -18.86
N ASN A 261 -4.80 11.68 -17.92
CA ASN A 261 -5.11 11.78 -16.49
C ASN A 261 -5.65 13.16 -16.14
N TYR A 262 -5.08 14.26 -16.66
CA TYR A 262 -5.63 15.60 -16.41
C TYR A 262 -7.05 15.74 -16.95
N ASN A 263 -7.33 15.22 -18.15
CA ASN A 263 -8.68 15.20 -18.72
C ASN A 263 -9.67 14.45 -17.81
N GLU A 264 -9.26 13.30 -17.25
CA GLU A 264 -10.04 12.57 -16.25
C GLU A 264 -10.31 13.42 -15.00
N LYS A 265 -9.29 14.10 -14.46
CA LYS A 265 -9.45 14.96 -13.27
C LYS A 265 -10.34 16.18 -13.52
N PHE A 266 -10.31 16.75 -14.72
CA PHE A 266 -11.25 17.79 -15.10
C PHE A 266 -12.68 17.25 -15.22
N ALA A 267 -12.86 16.04 -15.76
CA ALA A 267 -14.17 15.40 -15.83
C ALA A 267 -14.76 15.04 -14.46
N GLU A 268 -13.92 14.76 -13.45
CA GLU A 268 -14.35 14.57 -12.06
C GLU A 268 -14.91 15.86 -11.41
N ASN A 269 -14.55 17.05 -11.93
CA ASN A 269 -15.02 18.34 -11.41
C ASN A 269 -16.48 18.61 -11.83
N LYS A 270 -17.43 18.11 -11.05
CA LYS A 270 -18.88 18.30 -11.30
C LYS A 270 -19.33 19.78 -11.32
N SER A 271 -18.61 20.66 -10.65
CA SER A 271 -18.92 22.10 -10.59
C SER A 271 -18.54 22.87 -11.85
N GLY A 272 -17.70 22.31 -12.72
CA GLY A 272 -17.16 22.99 -13.91
C GLY A 272 -16.26 24.20 -13.61
N ASN A 273 -15.81 24.38 -12.36
CA ASN A 273 -15.05 25.57 -11.94
C ASN A 273 -13.55 25.46 -12.17
N GLY A 274 -13.08 24.36 -12.77
CA GLY A 274 -11.66 24.10 -13.03
C GLY A 274 -10.86 23.68 -11.78
N PHE A 275 -11.50 23.47 -10.63
CA PHE A 275 -10.80 23.02 -9.42
C PHE A 275 -10.35 21.56 -9.52
N LEU A 276 -9.05 21.31 -9.40
CA LEU A 276 -8.48 19.96 -9.38
C LEU A 276 -8.32 19.47 -7.95
N LYS A 277 -8.92 18.32 -7.62
CA LYS A 277 -8.81 17.70 -6.29
C LYS A 277 -7.39 17.25 -5.94
N HIS A 278 -6.63 16.85 -6.97
CA HIS A 278 -5.22 16.49 -6.87
C HIS A 278 -4.59 16.62 -8.26
N ARG A 279 -3.28 16.88 -8.28
CA ARG A 279 -2.48 17.01 -9.49
C ARG A 279 -2.01 15.63 -9.98
N VAL A 280 -1.59 15.61 -11.24
CA VAL A 280 -0.93 14.46 -11.85
C VAL A 280 0.49 14.88 -12.15
N ILE A 281 1.46 14.22 -11.52
CA ILE A 281 2.88 14.58 -11.65
C ILE A 281 3.64 13.36 -12.17
N SER A 282 4.43 13.55 -13.23
CA SER A 282 5.43 12.57 -13.64
C SER A 282 6.58 12.64 -12.63
N GLN A 283 6.73 11.55 -11.88
CA GLN A 283 7.63 11.45 -10.73
C GLN A 283 8.51 10.22 -10.97
N ASP A 284 9.64 10.41 -11.66
CA ASP A 284 10.69 9.42 -11.89
C ASP A 284 12.05 10.10 -11.96
#